data_AF-A0A2I0SEB1-F1
#
_entry.id   AF-A0A2I0SEB1-F1
#
_cell.length_a   1.000
_cell.length_b   1.000
_cell.length_c   1.000
_cell.angle_alpha   90.00
_cell.angle_beta   90.00
_cell.angle_gamma   90.00
#
_symmetry.space_group_name_H-M   'P 1'
#
loop_
_entity.id
_entity.type
_entity.pdbx_description
1 polymer ?
#
loop_
_entity_poly.entity_id
_entity_poly.type
_entity_poly.pdbx_seq_one_letter_code
_entity_poly.pdbx_strand_id
1 'polypeptide(L)'
;MAGRPHPNLGLATRCLPAGGGSLVGGDRFETVRPHFGRTLLVVGDVMGHGLDAAVDMNAYRSMPRHVASTGLPPHRVLRRLDTAVAEDGTRRPATCLLVRVGPARCTAVIAGAGRLPPVVFAGAGSGELLPLPVGPPLGTRAGGRQQVVRGFSPDDTLVMFTDGLVEHRDEDVDESPARPAALRPPPGAGIDDLLDEVLVEFDARHAEDDVAVSAARIHPRHHPA
;
A
#
# COMPACT_ATOMS: atom_id res chain seq x y z
N MET A 1 8.55 9.40 12.20
CA MET A 1 9.31 8.15 12.33
C MET A 1 8.42 6.97 11.96
N ALA A 2 8.69 6.31 10.83
CA ALA A 2 8.07 5.03 10.47
C ALA A 2 8.55 3.95 11.45
N GLY A 3 7.69 3.02 11.84
CA GLY A 3 8.12 1.89 12.66
C GLY A 3 9.08 1.01 11.85
N ARG A 4 10.17 0.52 12.46
CA ARG A 4 11.00 -0.51 11.80
C ARG A 4 10.09 -1.70 11.42
N PRO A 5 10.21 -2.41 10.29
CA PRO A 5 9.45 -3.63 9.95
C PRO A 5 10.01 -4.85 10.69
N HIS A 6 9.25 -5.92 10.93
CA HIS A 6 9.75 -7.15 11.58
C HIS A 6 11.08 -7.62 10.92
N PRO A 7 12.09 -8.17 11.65
CA PRO A 7 13.41 -8.50 11.09
C PRO A 7 13.38 -9.43 9.87
N ASN A 8 12.34 -10.27 9.79
CA ASN A 8 12.09 -11.19 8.68
C ASN A 8 11.26 -10.59 7.53
N LEU A 9 11.24 -9.26 7.42
CA LEU A 9 10.51 -8.56 6.38
C LEU A 9 11.45 -7.56 5.73
N GLY A 10 11.88 -7.85 4.50
CA GLY A 10 12.52 -6.89 3.63
C GLY A 10 11.46 -5.88 3.17
N LEU A 11 11.79 -4.59 3.25
CA LEU A 11 10.90 -3.50 2.86
C LEU A 11 11.72 -2.44 2.14
N ALA A 12 11.26 -2.05 0.95
CA ALA A 12 11.77 -0.92 0.22
C ALA A 12 10.59 -0.01 -0.16
N THR A 13 10.84 1.30 -0.23
CA THR A 13 9.86 2.31 -0.62
C THR A 13 10.56 3.37 -1.46
N ARG A 14 9.88 3.85 -2.50
CA ARG A 14 10.28 4.98 -3.33
C ARG A 14 9.11 5.95 -3.39
N CYS A 15 9.39 7.24 -3.28
CA CYS A 15 8.41 8.32 -3.39
C CYS A 15 8.98 9.37 -4.35
N LEU A 16 8.24 9.71 -5.40
CA LEU A 16 8.54 10.74 -6.38
C LEU A 16 7.40 11.76 -6.33
N PRO A 17 7.62 12.96 -5.77
CA PRO A 17 6.57 13.98 -5.73
C PRO A 17 6.37 14.62 -7.11
N ALA A 18 5.12 14.94 -7.45
CA ALA A 18 4.77 15.68 -8.66
C ALA A 18 5.07 17.18 -8.50
N GLY A 19 5.87 17.72 -9.43
CA GLY A 19 6.22 19.14 -9.51
C GLY A 19 7.26 19.60 -8.49
N GLY A 20 8.22 20.41 -8.93
CA GLY A 20 9.40 20.83 -8.16
C GLY A 20 9.17 21.80 -6.98
N GLY A 21 8.03 21.75 -6.28
CA GLY A 21 7.71 22.74 -5.24
C GLY A 21 6.69 22.38 -4.15
N SER A 22 5.91 21.29 -4.27
CA SER A 22 4.99 20.90 -3.18
C SER A 22 5.63 19.83 -2.30
N LEU A 23 6.13 20.23 -1.14
CA LEU A 23 6.78 19.35 -0.15
C LEU A 23 5.80 18.45 0.63
N VAL A 24 4.51 18.48 0.32
CA VAL A 24 3.48 17.75 1.07
C VAL A 24 2.49 17.10 0.11
N GLY A 25 2.82 15.88 -0.31
CA GLY A 25 1.91 15.00 -1.04
C GLY A 25 0.85 14.38 -0.13
N GLY A 26 -0.31 14.07 -0.72
CA GLY A 26 -1.37 13.28 -0.08
C GLY A 26 -0.97 11.80 0.06
N ASP A 27 -0.09 11.32 -0.82
CA ASP A 27 0.33 9.93 -0.81
C ASP A 27 1.23 9.55 0.37
N ARG A 28 0.93 8.42 0.97
CA ARG A 28 1.61 7.96 2.18
C ARG A 28 1.82 6.46 2.22
N PHE A 29 3.07 6.09 2.48
CA PHE A 29 3.45 4.76 2.99
C PHE A 29 3.87 4.84 4.45
N GLU A 30 3.24 4.03 5.30
CA GLU A 30 3.65 3.85 6.68
C GLU A 30 3.79 2.37 7.04
N THR A 31 4.84 2.09 7.82
CA THR A 31 5.00 0.83 8.53
C THR A 31 4.69 1.00 10.02
N VAL A 32 3.81 0.15 10.54
CA VAL A 32 3.48 0.03 11.96
C VAL A 32 3.82 -1.38 12.42
N ARG A 33 4.50 -1.53 13.56
CA ARG A 33 4.66 -2.83 14.24
C ARG A 33 3.59 -2.99 15.31
N PRO A 34 2.48 -3.70 15.03
CA PRO A 34 1.59 -4.15 16.09
C PRO A 34 2.27 -5.19 17.00
N HIS A 35 1.61 -5.51 18.12
CA HIS A 35 2.03 -6.59 19.01
C HIS A 35 2.10 -7.95 18.27
N PHE A 36 2.82 -8.91 18.85
CA PHE A 36 2.93 -10.30 18.37
C PHE A 36 3.72 -10.51 17.06
N GLY A 37 4.74 -9.70 16.79
CA GLY A 37 5.70 -9.96 15.70
C GLY A 37 5.11 -9.85 14.30
N ARG A 38 4.02 -9.07 14.14
CA ARG A 38 3.42 -8.75 12.84
C ARG A 38 3.88 -7.37 12.38
N THR A 39 3.72 -7.09 11.10
CA THR A 39 3.94 -5.76 10.53
C THR A 39 2.70 -5.34 9.77
N LEU A 40 2.20 -4.14 10.02
CA LEU A 40 1.12 -3.51 9.27
C LEU A 40 1.75 -2.47 8.35
N LEU A 41 1.59 -2.67 7.05
CA LEU A 41 1.89 -1.69 6.02
C LEU A 41 0.59 -0.95 5.71
N VAL A 42 0.69 0.37 5.60
CA VAL A 42 -0.42 1.28 5.35
C VAL A 42 -0.06 2.10 4.14
N VAL A 43 -0.88 2.02 3.10
CA VAL A 43 -0.87 2.94 1.97
C VAL A 43 -2.12 3.80 2.08
N GLY A 44 -2.01 5.11 1.94
CA GLY A 44 -3.18 5.98 1.99
C GLY A 44 -2.96 7.25 1.20
N ASP A 45 -4.06 7.79 0.67
CA ASP A 45 -4.10 9.07 -0.03
C ASP A 45 -5.37 9.82 0.35
N VAL A 46 -5.27 11.12 0.48
CA VAL A 46 -6.40 12.01 0.72
C VAL A 46 -6.72 12.72 -0.57
N MET A 47 -7.99 12.66 -0.96
CA MET A 47 -8.47 13.31 -2.17
C MET A 47 -8.17 14.81 -2.18
N GLY A 48 -7.50 15.26 -3.24
CA GLY A 48 -7.18 16.66 -3.51
C GLY A 48 -5.77 17.06 -3.07
N HIS A 49 -5.40 18.31 -3.34
CA HIS A 49 -4.05 18.82 -3.13
C HIS A 49 -4.02 20.07 -2.22
N GLY A 50 -2.84 20.39 -1.68
CA GLY A 50 -2.59 21.61 -0.91
C GLY A 50 -2.77 21.47 0.60
N LEU A 51 -2.83 22.61 1.29
CA LEU A 51 -2.74 22.66 2.76
C LEU A 51 -3.87 21.90 3.47
N ASP A 52 -5.11 21.95 2.96
CA ASP A 52 -6.24 21.26 3.57
C ASP A 52 -6.08 19.73 3.49
N ALA A 53 -5.62 19.22 2.33
CA ALA A 53 -5.32 17.80 2.16
C ALA A 53 -4.18 17.34 3.08
N ALA A 54 -3.16 18.20 3.27
CA ALA A 54 -2.07 17.95 4.21
C ALA A 54 -2.53 17.89 5.68
N VAL A 55 -3.47 18.75 6.08
CA VAL A 55 -4.05 18.75 7.43
C VAL A 55 -4.84 17.47 7.67
N ASP A 56 -5.70 17.08 6.72
CA ASP A 56 -6.44 15.82 6.79
C ASP A 56 -5.50 14.63 6.84
N MET A 57 -4.48 14.59 5.99
CA MET A 57 -3.45 13.54 5.98
C MET A 57 -2.75 13.40 7.34
N ASN A 58 -2.50 14.50 8.05
CA ASN A 58 -1.94 14.44 9.40
C ASN A 58 -2.91 13.78 10.41
N ALA A 59 -4.21 14.03 10.29
CA ALA A 59 -5.22 13.34 11.10
C ALA A 59 -5.23 11.82 10.79
N TYR A 60 -5.31 11.46 9.50
CA TYR A 60 -5.17 10.08 9.02
C TYR A 60 -3.84 9.44 9.42
N ARG A 61 -2.80 10.23 9.70
CA ARG A 61 -1.50 9.74 10.15
C ARG A 61 -1.57 8.98 11.47
N SER A 62 -2.36 9.51 12.38
CA SER A 62 -2.43 9.05 13.76
C SER A 62 -3.34 7.82 13.95
N MET A 63 -4.38 7.70 13.12
CA MET A 63 -5.46 6.74 13.36
C MET A 63 -5.05 5.27 13.12
N PRO A 64 -4.34 4.87 12.04
CA PRO A 64 -3.95 3.48 11.83
C PRO A 64 -3.06 2.95 12.94
N ARG A 65 -2.18 3.78 13.53
CA ARG A 65 -1.35 3.39 14.68
C ARG A 65 -2.19 3.06 15.90
N HIS A 66 -3.16 3.91 16.21
CA HIS A 66 -4.09 3.68 17.31
C HIS A 66 -4.92 2.41 17.08
N VAL A 67 -5.39 2.18 15.85
CA VAL A 67 -6.24 1.01 15.58
C VAL A 67 -5.39 -0.26 15.42
N ALA A 68 -4.15 -0.18 14.96
CA ALA A 68 -3.23 -1.33 14.87
C ALA A 68 -2.88 -1.91 16.24
N SER A 69 -2.81 -1.09 17.30
CA SER A 69 -2.58 -1.57 18.66
C SER A 69 -3.73 -2.46 19.18
N THR A 70 -4.93 -2.32 18.62
CA THR A 70 -6.12 -3.09 19.03
C THR A 70 -6.11 -4.55 18.54
N GLY A 71 -5.15 -4.96 17.71
CA GLY A 71 -5.03 -6.32 17.20
C GLY A 71 -6.12 -6.74 16.19
N LEU A 72 -7.00 -5.82 15.81
CA LEU A 72 -8.10 -6.06 14.88
C LEU A 72 -7.61 -6.52 13.50
N PRO A 73 -8.40 -7.33 12.78
CA PRO A 73 -8.13 -7.64 11.38
C PRO A 73 -8.29 -6.39 10.49
N PRO A 74 -7.50 -6.25 9.39
CA PRO A 74 -7.47 -5.06 8.55
C PRO A 74 -8.82 -4.51 8.10
N HIS A 75 -9.78 -5.36 7.70
CA HIS A 75 -11.11 -4.89 7.29
C HIS A 75 -11.88 -4.18 8.42
N ARG A 76 -11.73 -4.64 9.67
CA ARG A 76 -12.34 -3.99 10.84
C ARG A 76 -11.65 -2.68 11.20
N VAL A 77 -10.34 -2.60 10.93
CA VAL A 77 -9.59 -1.34 11.06
C VAL A 77 -10.16 -0.31 10.09
N LEU A 78 -10.27 -0.66 8.80
CA LEU A 78 -10.86 0.22 7.78
C LEU A 78 -12.29 0.64 8.14
N ARG A 79 -13.12 -0.28 8.67
CA ARG A 79 -14.48 0.06 9.07
C ARG A 79 -14.52 1.11 10.20
N ARG A 80 -13.63 1.00 11.19
CA ARG A 80 -13.54 1.99 12.27
C ARG A 80 -13.04 3.34 11.75
N LEU A 81 -12.06 3.33 10.86
CA LEU A 81 -11.56 4.54 10.22
C LEU A 81 -12.68 5.23 9.41
N ASP A 82 -13.42 4.45 8.62
CA ASP A 82 -14.54 4.94 7.82
C ASP A 82 -15.62 5.62 8.67
N THR A 83 -15.99 5.01 9.81
CA THR A 83 -16.92 5.62 10.76
C THR A 83 -16.36 6.92 11.35
N ALA A 84 -15.12 6.91 11.84
CA ALA A 84 -14.51 8.07 12.48
C ALA A 84 -14.32 9.27 11.54
N VAL A 85 -14.01 9.01 10.26
CA VAL A 85 -13.91 10.05 9.23
C VAL A 85 -15.29 10.63 8.93
N ALA A 86 -16.28 9.76 8.73
CA ALA A 86 -17.61 10.19 8.37
C ALA A 86 -18.35 10.91 9.51
N GLU A 87 -17.98 10.67 10.77
CA GLU A 87 -18.51 11.38 11.95
C GLU A 87 -17.95 12.79 12.08
N ASP A 88 -16.70 13.02 11.65
CA ASP A 88 -16.11 14.35 11.62
C ASP A 88 -16.84 15.25 10.60
N GLY A 89 -17.15 14.70 9.41
CA GLY A 89 -17.92 15.38 8.37
C GLY A 89 -17.20 16.55 7.68
N THR A 90 -16.12 17.05 8.26
CA THR A 90 -15.25 18.09 7.68
C THR A 90 -14.06 17.52 6.90
N ARG A 91 -13.72 16.24 7.15
CA ARG A 91 -12.59 15.57 6.51
C ARG A 91 -12.90 15.12 5.10
N ARG A 92 -11.92 15.27 4.22
CA ARG A 92 -11.98 14.76 2.85
C ARG A 92 -11.96 13.22 2.83
N PRO A 93 -12.63 12.60 1.84
CA PRO A 93 -12.51 11.17 1.60
C PRO A 93 -11.05 10.79 1.32
N ALA A 94 -10.69 9.58 1.73
CA ALA A 94 -9.33 9.07 1.57
C ALA A 94 -9.35 7.62 1.08
N THR A 95 -8.43 7.28 0.19
CA THR A 95 -8.17 5.90 -0.18
C THR A 95 -7.18 5.27 0.81
N CYS A 96 -7.31 3.98 1.09
CA CYS A 96 -6.40 3.28 1.99
C CYS A 96 -6.28 1.79 1.66
N LEU A 97 -5.05 1.28 1.69
CA LEU A 97 -4.73 -0.14 1.65
C LEU A 97 -4.00 -0.52 2.94
N LEU A 98 -4.49 -1.56 3.60
CA LEU A 98 -3.88 -2.13 4.81
C LEU A 98 -3.37 -3.55 4.52
N VAL A 99 -2.09 -3.77 4.76
CA VAL A 99 -1.45 -5.09 4.60
C VAL A 99 -0.83 -5.50 5.93
N ARG A 100 -1.44 -6.48 6.59
CA ARG A 100 -0.89 -7.08 7.81
C ARG A 100 -0.09 -8.33 7.47
N VAL A 101 1.23 -8.20 7.48
CA VAL A 101 2.19 -9.26 7.25
C VAL A 101 2.46 -10.04 8.53
N GLY A 102 2.35 -11.38 8.43
CA GLY A 102 2.68 -12.33 9.49
C GLY A 102 3.83 -13.24 9.06
N PRO A 103 5.10 -12.86 9.34
CA PRO A 103 6.27 -13.62 8.87
C PRO A 103 6.33 -15.07 9.35
N ALA A 104 5.76 -15.38 10.53
CA ALA A 104 5.75 -16.74 11.08
C ALA A 104 4.94 -17.75 10.25
N ARG A 105 3.96 -17.28 9.47
CA ARG A 105 3.12 -18.13 8.61
C ARG A 105 3.35 -17.87 7.12
N CYS A 106 4.26 -16.96 6.77
CA CYS A 106 4.43 -16.45 5.41
C CYS A 106 3.11 -16.02 4.77
N THR A 107 2.28 -15.27 5.50
CA THR A 107 0.97 -14.80 5.02
C THR A 107 0.83 -13.29 5.18
N ALA A 108 0.09 -12.65 4.28
CA ALA A 108 -0.44 -11.30 4.48
C ALA A 108 -1.97 -11.30 4.49
N VAL A 109 -2.55 -10.47 5.36
CA VAL A 109 -3.99 -10.16 5.36
C VAL A 109 -4.15 -8.75 4.82
N ILE A 110 -4.95 -8.60 3.76
CA ILE A 110 -5.01 -7.39 2.94
C ILE A 110 -6.45 -6.88 2.93
N ALA A 111 -6.66 -5.59 3.12
CA ALA A 111 -7.97 -4.94 2.99
C ALA A 111 -7.81 -3.55 2.37
N GLY A 112 -8.75 -3.14 1.50
CA GLY A 112 -8.71 -1.88 0.78
C GLY A 112 -9.97 -1.02 0.97
N ALA A 113 -9.80 0.28 0.75
CA ALA A 113 -10.84 1.30 0.67
C ALA A 113 -10.46 2.25 -0.48
N GLY A 114 -11.07 2.08 -1.65
CA GLY A 114 -10.86 2.94 -2.83
C GLY A 114 -9.50 2.82 -3.52
N ARG A 115 -8.56 2.02 -3.00
CA ARG A 115 -7.22 1.87 -3.59
C ARG A 115 -7.14 0.67 -4.52
N LEU A 116 -6.29 0.80 -5.54
CA LEU A 116 -5.95 -0.27 -6.47
C LEU A 116 -5.39 -1.51 -5.77
N PRO A 117 -5.67 -2.72 -6.28
CA PRO A 117 -5.12 -3.93 -5.70
C PRO A 117 -3.59 -4.00 -5.87
N PRO A 118 -2.87 -4.55 -4.88
CA PRO A 118 -1.42 -4.74 -5.00
C PRO A 118 -1.08 -5.90 -5.95
N VAL A 119 0.16 -5.91 -6.44
CA VAL A 119 0.70 -6.97 -7.31
C VAL A 119 1.65 -7.86 -6.51
N VAL A 120 1.63 -9.16 -6.78
CA VAL A 120 2.60 -10.12 -6.27
C VAL A 120 3.50 -10.56 -7.41
N PHE A 121 4.79 -10.34 -7.28
CA PHE A 121 5.80 -10.91 -8.16
C PHE A 121 6.33 -12.19 -7.54
N ALA A 122 6.16 -13.31 -8.24
CA ALA A 122 6.77 -14.57 -7.84
C ALA A 122 8.29 -14.51 -8.02
N GLY A 123 9.04 -15.36 -7.30
CA GLY A 123 10.50 -15.45 -7.45
C GLY A 123 10.98 -15.75 -8.87
N ALA A 124 10.12 -16.36 -9.70
CA ALA A 124 10.37 -16.65 -11.11
C ALA A 124 10.14 -15.44 -12.05
N GLY A 125 9.69 -14.29 -11.53
CA GLY A 125 9.48 -13.05 -12.28
C GLY A 125 8.06 -12.84 -12.80
N SER A 126 7.12 -13.76 -12.59
CA SER A 126 5.71 -13.56 -12.99
C SER A 126 4.97 -12.67 -11.99
N GLY A 127 4.30 -11.61 -12.48
CA GLY A 127 3.39 -10.77 -11.71
C GLY A 127 1.94 -11.27 -11.72
N GLU A 128 1.25 -11.13 -10.59
CA GLU A 128 -0.18 -11.43 -10.41
C GLU A 128 -0.85 -10.27 -9.66
N LEU A 129 -1.90 -9.67 -10.24
CA LEU A 129 -2.73 -8.70 -9.52
C LEU A 129 -3.58 -9.43 -8.47
N LEU A 130 -3.49 -9.01 -7.22
CA LEU A 130 -4.26 -9.66 -6.16
C LEU A 130 -5.76 -9.34 -6.30
N PRO A 131 -6.65 -10.34 -6.25
CA PRO A 131 -8.10 -10.12 -6.36
C PRO A 131 -8.65 -9.53 -5.05
N LEU A 132 -8.47 -8.22 -4.86
CA LEU A 132 -8.97 -7.49 -3.69
C LEU A 132 -10.29 -6.80 -4.05
N PRO A 133 -11.39 -7.04 -3.30
CA PRO A 133 -12.64 -6.32 -3.53
C PRO A 133 -12.44 -4.81 -3.34
N VAL A 134 -12.68 -4.04 -4.40
CA VAL A 134 -12.61 -2.58 -4.35
C VAL A 134 -13.85 -2.06 -3.64
N GLY A 135 -13.67 -1.55 -2.43
CA GLY A 135 -14.70 -0.79 -1.71
C GLY A 135 -14.57 0.71 -1.96
N PRO A 136 -15.57 1.54 -1.60
CA PRO A 136 -15.47 2.99 -1.78
C PRO A 136 -14.41 3.62 -0.86
N PRO A 137 -13.97 4.85 -1.10
CA PRO A 137 -13.07 5.58 -0.19
C PRO A 137 -13.61 5.66 1.24
N LEU A 138 -12.71 5.93 2.20
CA LEU A 138 -13.06 6.22 3.59
C LEU A 138 -13.89 7.50 3.68
N GLY A 139 -14.84 7.55 4.61
CA GLY A 139 -15.71 8.71 4.85
C GLY A 139 -17.05 8.63 4.11
N THR A 140 -17.21 7.66 3.20
CA THR A 140 -18.43 7.51 2.39
C THR A 140 -19.56 6.75 3.11
N ARG A 141 -19.25 6.04 4.22
CA ARG A 141 -20.15 5.10 4.91
C ARG A 141 -20.77 4.04 3.99
N ALA A 142 -20.21 3.85 2.80
CA ALA A 142 -20.76 2.96 1.79
C ALA A 142 -20.02 1.62 1.79
N GLY A 143 -20.77 0.55 1.53
CA GLY A 143 -20.23 -0.79 1.31
C GLY A 143 -19.68 -1.52 2.56
N GLY A 144 -19.43 -2.82 2.39
CA GLY A 144 -18.77 -3.65 3.40
C GLY A 144 -17.25 -3.65 3.20
N ARG A 145 -16.47 -3.57 4.28
CA ARG A 145 -15.01 -3.76 4.22
C ARG A 145 -14.71 -5.26 4.22
N GLN A 146 -14.10 -5.74 3.15
CA GLN A 146 -13.66 -7.12 2.99
C GLN A 146 -12.14 -7.23 3.17
N GLN A 147 -11.65 -8.46 3.32
CA GLN A 147 -10.22 -8.74 3.32
C GLN A 147 -9.91 -10.02 2.55
N VAL A 148 -8.69 -10.11 2.06
CA VAL A 148 -8.10 -11.30 1.44
C VAL A 148 -6.93 -11.77 2.29
N VAL A 149 -6.71 -13.08 2.31
CA VAL A 149 -5.51 -13.69 2.90
C VAL A 149 -4.69 -14.29 1.77
N ARG A 150 -3.43 -13.89 1.66
CA ARG A 150 -2.50 -14.41 0.66
C ARG A 150 -1.32 -15.08 1.35
N GLY A 151 -0.99 -16.30 0.92
CA GLY A 151 0.27 -16.97 1.24
C GLY A 151 1.38 -16.52 0.30
N PHE A 152 2.60 -16.46 0.82
CA PHE A 152 3.80 -16.06 0.09
C PHE A 152 4.85 -17.14 0.18
N SER A 153 5.47 -17.44 -0.96
CA SER A 153 6.75 -18.15 -1.01
C SER A 153 7.87 -17.21 -0.54
N PRO A 154 9.04 -17.74 -0.13
CA PRO A 154 10.17 -16.93 0.35
C PRO A 154 10.64 -15.83 -0.61
N ASP A 155 10.50 -16.09 -1.92
CA ASP A 155 10.95 -15.19 -2.99
C ASP A 155 9.83 -14.31 -3.54
N ASP A 156 8.59 -14.51 -3.09
CA ASP A 156 7.46 -13.70 -3.53
C ASP A 156 7.57 -12.29 -2.95
N THR A 157 7.33 -11.30 -3.80
CA THR A 157 7.40 -9.88 -3.44
C THR A 157 6.06 -9.23 -3.65
N LEU A 158 5.50 -8.67 -2.58
CA LEU A 158 4.29 -7.85 -2.65
C LEU A 158 4.69 -6.42 -3.01
N VAL A 159 4.18 -5.91 -4.12
CA VAL A 159 4.34 -4.52 -4.55
C VAL A 159 3.01 -3.80 -4.40
N MET A 160 3.04 -2.69 -3.68
CA MET A 160 1.92 -1.78 -3.47
C MET A 160 2.31 -0.43 -4.07
N PHE A 161 1.36 0.25 -4.67
CA PHE A 161 1.59 1.51 -5.36
C PHE A 161 0.38 2.44 -5.21
N THR A 162 0.62 3.71 -5.49
CA THR A 162 -0.42 4.73 -5.58
C THR A 162 -0.92 4.84 -7.01
N ASP A 163 -2.08 5.45 -7.18
CA ASP A 163 -2.74 5.74 -8.46
C ASP A 163 -1.80 6.50 -9.41
N GLY A 164 -1.02 7.46 -8.90
CA GLY A 164 -0.05 8.21 -9.70
C GLY A 164 0.97 7.33 -10.46
N LEU A 165 1.19 6.07 -10.07
CA LEU A 165 2.03 5.14 -10.85
C LEU A 165 1.39 4.74 -12.19
N VAL A 166 0.06 4.63 -12.23
CA VAL A 166 -0.67 4.04 -13.37
C VAL A 166 -1.67 5.00 -14.02
N GLU A 167 -2.00 6.11 -13.38
CA GLU A 167 -2.92 7.11 -13.92
C GLU A 167 -2.18 8.10 -14.84
N HIS A 168 -2.39 7.95 -16.16
CA HIS A 168 -2.03 8.94 -17.17
C HIS A 168 -3.30 9.53 -17.76
N ARG A 169 -3.38 10.86 -17.92
CA ARG A 169 -4.60 11.55 -18.42
C ARG A 169 -5.05 11.12 -19.82
N ASP A 170 -4.12 10.59 -20.62
CA ASP A 170 -4.35 10.20 -22.00
C ASP A 170 -4.56 8.68 -22.17
N GLU A 171 -4.66 7.91 -21.08
CA GLU A 171 -4.81 6.45 -21.11
C GLU A 171 -6.12 5.97 -20.47
N ASP A 172 -6.69 4.88 -21.00
CA ASP A 172 -7.94 4.30 -20.49
C ASP A 172 -7.73 3.73 -19.05
N VAL A 173 -8.55 4.23 -18.12
CA VAL A 173 -8.51 3.90 -16.68
C VAL A 173 -8.71 2.40 -16.40
N ASP A 174 -9.40 1.68 -17.29
CA ASP A 174 -9.79 0.28 -17.08
C ASP A 174 -8.65 -0.75 -17.27
N GLU A 175 -7.61 -0.45 -18.07
CA GLU A 175 -6.47 -1.37 -18.29
C GLU A 175 -5.28 -1.09 -17.36
N SER A 176 -5.20 0.14 -16.85
CA SER A 176 -4.12 0.69 -16.05
C SER A 176 -3.70 -0.14 -14.82
N PRO A 177 -4.61 -0.72 -13.99
CA PRO A 177 -4.20 -1.41 -12.77
C PRO A 177 -3.63 -2.82 -12.98
N ALA A 178 -3.83 -3.43 -14.16
CA ALA A 178 -3.26 -4.74 -14.48
C ALA A 178 -1.86 -4.64 -15.08
N ARG A 179 -1.47 -3.48 -15.61
CA ARG A 179 -0.16 -3.26 -16.25
C ARG A 179 1.02 -3.61 -15.35
N PRO A 180 1.05 -3.26 -14.04
CA PRO A 180 2.18 -3.63 -13.21
C PRO A 180 2.32 -5.15 -13.06
N ALA A 181 1.25 -5.94 -13.19
CA ALA A 181 1.32 -7.39 -13.17
C ALA A 181 1.87 -7.99 -14.49
N ALA A 182 1.92 -7.21 -15.58
CA ALA A 182 2.49 -7.63 -16.85
C ALA A 182 4.03 -7.58 -16.87
N LEU A 183 4.65 -6.80 -15.97
CA LEU A 183 6.09 -6.75 -15.79
C LEU A 183 6.69 -8.15 -15.57
N ARG A 184 7.90 -8.35 -16.09
CA ARG A 184 8.65 -9.61 -15.99
C ARG A 184 10.07 -9.34 -15.47
N PRO A 185 10.20 -8.95 -14.19
CA PRO A 185 11.50 -8.75 -13.58
C PRO A 185 12.36 -10.02 -13.66
N PRO A 186 13.69 -9.89 -13.72
CA PRO A 186 14.59 -11.03 -13.72
C PRO A 186 14.32 -11.97 -12.53
N PRO A 187 14.40 -13.30 -12.72
CA PRO A 187 14.25 -14.25 -11.62
C PRO A 187 15.23 -13.92 -10.48
N GLY A 188 14.72 -13.88 -9.25
CA GLY A 188 15.52 -13.57 -8.07
C GLY A 188 15.91 -12.09 -7.90
N ALA A 189 15.34 -11.16 -8.66
CA ALA A 189 15.57 -9.72 -8.50
C ALA A 189 15.42 -9.27 -7.03
N GLY A 190 16.27 -8.35 -6.59
CA GLY A 190 16.16 -7.71 -5.28
C GLY A 190 14.88 -6.87 -5.17
N ILE A 191 14.44 -6.57 -3.94
CA ILE A 191 13.27 -5.69 -3.76
C ILE A 191 13.54 -4.26 -4.27
N ASP A 192 14.79 -3.79 -4.18
CA ASP A 192 15.19 -2.47 -4.69
C ASP A 192 15.23 -2.44 -6.21
N ASP A 193 15.85 -3.44 -6.84
CA ASP A 193 15.91 -3.57 -8.31
C ASP A 193 14.50 -3.64 -8.92
N LEU A 194 13.59 -4.40 -8.28
CA LEU A 194 12.20 -4.50 -8.70
C LEU A 194 11.47 -3.14 -8.64
N LEU A 195 11.69 -2.36 -7.58
CA LEU A 195 11.07 -1.04 -7.48
C LEU A 195 11.64 -0.07 -8.53
N ASP A 196 12.95 -0.13 -8.76
CA ASP A 196 13.59 0.72 -9.76
C ASP A 196 13.13 0.34 -11.19
N GLU A 197 12.94 -0.95 -11.47
CA GLU A 197 12.36 -1.44 -12.74
C GLU A 197 10.91 -0.97 -12.93
N VAL A 198 10.08 -1.08 -11.88
CA VAL A 198 8.69 -0.56 -11.90
C VAL A 198 8.68 0.95 -12.19
N LEU A 199 9.54 1.72 -11.54
CA LEU A 199 9.58 3.17 -11.75
C LEU A 199 10.04 3.56 -13.16
N VAL A 200 10.95 2.79 -13.75
CA VAL A 200 11.45 3.03 -15.12
C VAL A 200 10.40 2.67 -16.16
N GLU A 201 9.74 1.51 -16.02
CA GLU A 201 8.72 1.07 -16.98
C GLU A 201 7.54 2.03 -17.07
N PHE A 202 7.13 2.59 -15.93
CA PHE A 202 5.99 3.50 -15.84
C PHE A 202 6.36 4.99 -16.00
N ASP A 203 7.60 5.28 -16.41
CA ASP A 203 8.14 6.64 -16.55
C ASP A 203 7.77 7.57 -15.37
N ALA A 204 7.86 7.03 -14.15
CA ALA A 204 7.31 7.66 -12.95
C ALA A 204 7.96 9.01 -12.60
N ARG A 205 9.05 9.39 -13.28
CA ARG A 205 9.69 10.70 -13.15
C ARG A 205 8.92 11.82 -13.85
N HIS A 206 8.11 11.47 -14.85
CA HIS A 206 7.26 12.39 -15.59
C HIS A 206 5.78 12.21 -15.25
N ALA A 207 5.48 11.49 -14.17
CA ALA A 207 4.12 11.36 -13.65
C ALA A 207 3.53 12.73 -13.31
N GLU A 208 2.24 12.88 -13.59
CA GLU A 208 1.50 14.11 -13.33
C GLU A 208 1.01 14.23 -11.88
N ASP A 209 0.97 13.10 -11.15
CA ASP A 209 0.63 13.01 -9.74
C ASP A 209 1.76 12.37 -8.93
N ASP A 210 1.70 12.48 -7.61
CA ASP A 210 2.68 11.88 -6.71
C ASP A 210 2.73 10.36 -6.94
N VAL A 211 3.95 9.83 -7.10
CA VAL A 211 4.15 8.39 -7.23
C VAL A 211 4.77 7.87 -5.96
N ALA A 212 4.13 6.89 -5.34
CA ALA A 212 4.76 6.14 -4.27
C ALA A 212 4.58 4.63 -4.48
N VAL A 213 5.70 3.91 -4.36
CA VAL A 213 5.80 2.47 -4.60
C VAL A 213 6.51 1.83 -3.43
N SER A 214 6.01 0.69 -2.95
CA SER A 214 6.66 -0.07 -1.89
C SER A 214 6.60 -1.57 -2.13
N ALA A 215 7.75 -2.22 -1.94
CA ALA A 215 7.92 -3.65 -2.04
C ALA A 215 8.14 -4.27 -0.65
N ALA A 216 7.50 -5.39 -0.40
CA ALA A 216 7.66 -6.18 0.83
C ALA A 216 7.91 -7.66 0.50
N ARG A 217 8.99 -8.23 1.07
CA ARG A 217 9.37 -9.65 0.90
C ARG A 217 9.53 -10.32 2.26
N ILE A 218 8.87 -11.46 2.46
CA ILE A 218 8.95 -12.20 3.73
C ILE A 218 10.15 -13.14 3.67
N HIS A 219 11.12 -12.94 4.54
CA HIS A 219 12.26 -13.86 4.68
C HIS A 219 11.91 -14.94 5.71
N PRO A 220 11.95 -16.24 5.36
CA PRO A 220 11.78 -17.31 6.33
C PRO A 220 12.79 -17.18 7.47
N ARG A 221 12.41 -17.63 8.68
CA ARG A 221 13.42 -17.80 9.74
C ARG A 221 14.40 -18.87 9.29
N HIS A 222 15.67 -18.52 9.10
CA HIS A 222 16.72 -19.53 9.25
C HIS A 222 16.71 -19.97 10.72
N HIS A 223 16.25 -21.19 10.99
CA HIS A 223 16.68 -21.87 12.20
C HIS A 223 18.13 -22.30 11.98
N PRO A 224 19.10 -21.81 12.78
CA PRO A 224 20.37 -22.50 12.84
C PRO A 224 20.08 -23.93 13.32
N ALA A 225 20.63 -24.90 12.59
CA ALA A 225 20.54 -26.33 12.90
C ALA A 225 21.22 -26.65 14.24
#